data_AF-A0A178MPI8-F1
#
_entry.id   AF-A0A178MPI8-F1
#
_cell.length_a   1.000
_cell.length_b   1.000
_cell.length_c   1.000
_cell.angle_alpha   90.00
_cell.angle_beta   90.00
_cell.angle_gamma   90.00
#
_symmetry.space_group_name_H-M   'P 1'
#
loop_
_entity.id
_entity.type
_entity.pdbx_description
1 polymer ?
#
loop_
_entity_poly.entity_id
_entity_poly.type
_entity_poly.pdbx_seq_one_letter_code
_entity_poly.pdbx_strand_id
1 'polypeptide(L)'
;MAKTAPAGAKPAAKPVDKDAAFRREIVTTIKGPVTEKLTKLIPALAAFPDPYTSVLATPDLLFACMQLIKTKRELFAEFLVDAAGNPVADDETPLRCERSVNQIIGMVVRSGAKAYAAKRFAPPPEAAAAKAPAKAEPRNLLEKITALVSGKWGDMEVPKPSPTQADIFYNAITDYLDYDWQVPLIPYFAELPVKLIREMGRGVTTLHTPEGIAALADIGRQSMDQAKRILSDDMMREMLDTQPLAAKGVAFLGKDRYDYLHGTVYEKMGEKFWEMCVDCERLEAMEVQNAKDLEQMASHLHILSGESINQMVRFLQFSQIPIMLEVGTEKLGEEKFAEIFGVPGNKKLIKMFCEKIKVAKLDSDDPDEDLRKKLPDIFNAYLRAPADFERGM
;
A
#
# COMPACT_ATOMS: atom_id res chain seq x y z
N MET A 1 72.39 -11.08 -32.51
CA MET A 1 71.73 -9.90 -31.91
C MET A 1 70.43 -10.37 -31.28
N ALA A 2 70.30 -10.17 -29.96
CA ALA A 2 69.26 -10.75 -29.12
C ALA A 2 67.89 -10.07 -29.31
N LYS A 3 66.82 -10.87 -29.32
CA LYS A 3 65.42 -10.41 -29.20
C LYS A 3 65.09 -10.20 -27.73
N THR A 4 64.71 -8.98 -27.36
CA THR A 4 64.05 -8.64 -26.10
C THR A 4 62.54 -8.52 -26.33
N ALA A 5 61.76 -9.29 -25.57
CA ALA A 5 60.30 -9.21 -25.52
C ALA A 5 59.85 -8.10 -24.55
N PRO A 6 58.73 -7.41 -24.79
CA PRO A 6 58.21 -6.44 -23.82
C PRO A 6 57.42 -7.13 -22.71
N ALA A 7 57.62 -6.61 -21.49
CA ALA A 7 57.08 -7.09 -20.24
C ALA A 7 55.55 -6.94 -20.15
N GLY A 8 54.93 -7.86 -19.42
CA GLY A 8 53.48 -7.95 -19.21
C GLY A 8 52.89 -6.71 -18.53
N ALA A 9 51.83 -6.19 -19.13
CA ALA A 9 50.94 -5.21 -18.52
C ALA A 9 50.12 -5.87 -17.41
N LYS A 10 50.19 -5.32 -16.19
CA LYS A 10 49.29 -5.68 -15.10
C LYS A 10 47.85 -5.30 -15.48
N PRO A 11 46.84 -6.14 -15.20
CA PRO A 11 45.45 -5.80 -15.47
C PRO A 11 45.01 -4.62 -14.60
N ALA A 12 44.45 -3.60 -15.26
CA ALA A 12 43.87 -2.43 -14.60
C ALA A 12 42.71 -2.85 -13.68
N ALA A 13 42.68 -2.32 -12.46
CA ALA A 13 41.62 -2.55 -11.51
C ALA A 13 40.27 -2.09 -12.09
N LYS A 14 39.24 -2.95 -11.99
CA LYS A 14 37.88 -2.61 -12.43
C LYS A 14 37.40 -1.35 -11.69
N PRO A 15 36.66 -0.44 -12.36
CA PRO A 15 36.09 0.73 -11.71
C PRO A 15 35.25 0.30 -10.50
N VAL A 16 35.51 0.90 -9.34
CA VAL A 16 34.70 0.68 -8.15
C VAL A 16 33.32 1.28 -8.41
N ASP A 17 32.29 0.45 -8.35
CA ASP A 17 30.90 0.88 -8.39
C ASP A 17 30.62 1.79 -7.18
N LYS A 18 30.55 3.10 -7.42
CA LYS A 18 30.33 4.13 -6.38
C LYS A 18 29.03 3.89 -5.61
N ASP A 19 27.99 3.40 -6.28
CA ASP A 19 26.70 3.11 -5.67
C ASP A 19 26.80 1.95 -4.67
N ALA A 20 27.59 0.92 -4.99
CA ALA A 20 27.91 -0.15 -4.04
C ALA A 20 28.76 0.30 -2.85
N ALA A 21 29.55 1.37 -2.99
CA ALA A 21 30.27 1.97 -1.86
C ALA A 21 29.32 2.73 -0.93
N PHE A 22 28.46 3.59 -1.48
CA PHE A 22 27.46 4.33 -0.68
C PHE A 22 26.48 3.42 0.03
N ARG A 23 25.99 2.35 -0.62
CA ARG A 23 25.15 1.34 0.05
C ARG A 23 25.85 0.69 1.24
N ARG A 24 27.15 0.40 1.13
CA ARG A 24 27.92 -0.18 2.23
C ARG A 24 28.09 0.82 3.38
N GLU A 25 28.35 2.08 3.07
CA GLU A 25 28.43 3.14 4.08
C GLU A 25 27.11 3.29 4.84
N ILE A 26 25.98 3.37 4.14
CA ILE A 26 24.64 3.44 4.75
C ILE A 26 24.42 2.26 5.70
N VAL A 27 24.67 1.03 5.24
CA VAL A 27 24.47 -0.18 6.06
C VAL A 27 25.38 -0.18 7.29
N THR A 28 26.64 0.23 7.16
CA THR A 28 27.59 0.32 8.28
C THR A 28 27.13 1.37 9.30
N THR A 29 26.69 2.54 8.86
CA THR A 29 26.19 3.62 9.72
C THR A 29 24.94 3.20 10.49
N ILE A 30 23.99 2.53 9.80
CA ILE A 30 22.77 2.04 10.44
C ILE A 30 23.09 0.95 11.48
N LYS A 31 23.92 -0.04 11.10
CA LYS A 31 24.29 -1.16 11.98
C LYS A 31 25.10 -0.75 13.20
N GLY A 32 25.96 0.25 13.07
CA GLY A 32 26.81 0.73 14.16
C GLY A 32 26.20 1.96 14.85
N PRO A 33 26.65 3.18 14.52
CA PRO A 33 26.30 4.40 15.25
C PRO A 33 24.80 4.62 15.49
N VAL A 34 23.96 4.37 14.49
CA VAL A 34 22.50 4.57 14.65
C VAL A 34 21.91 3.54 15.60
N THR A 35 22.26 2.26 15.46
CA THR A 35 21.80 1.19 16.36
C THR A 35 22.29 1.41 17.80
N GLU A 36 23.54 1.85 17.98
CA GLU A 36 24.08 2.23 19.29
C GLU A 36 23.29 3.36 19.93
N LYS A 37 22.94 4.40 19.14
CA LYS A 37 22.15 5.53 19.61
C LYS A 37 20.72 5.12 19.96
N LEU A 38 20.08 4.32 19.12
CA LEU A 38 18.77 3.73 19.40
C LEU A 38 18.80 2.89 20.68
N THR A 39 19.84 2.09 20.90
CA THR A 39 19.99 1.26 22.11
C THR A 39 20.14 2.10 23.37
N LYS A 40 20.80 3.27 23.30
CA LYS A 40 20.87 4.22 24.41
C LYS A 40 19.52 4.87 24.72
N LEU A 41 18.74 5.19 23.68
CA LEU A 41 17.41 5.81 23.82
C LEU A 41 16.33 4.80 24.24
N ILE A 42 16.48 3.54 23.83
CA ILE A 42 15.57 2.42 24.14
C ILE A 42 16.40 1.31 24.81
N PRO A 43 16.66 1.40 26.13
CA PRO A 43 17.51 0.44 26.83
C PRO A 43 17.06 -1.01 26.73
N ALA A 44 15.76 -1.26 26.49
CA ALA A 44 15.23 -2.60 26.25
C ALA A 44 15.86 -3.30 25.03
N LEU A 45 16.38 -2.55 24.05
CA LEU A 45 17.08 -3.12 22.90
C LEU A 45 18.38 -3.82 23.30
N ALA A 46 19.01 -3.43 24.41
CA ALA A 46 20.25 -4.05 24.90
C ALA A 46 20.06 -5.52 25.34
N ALA A 47 18.82 -5.97 25.53
CA ALA A 47 18.52 -7.36 25.84
C ALA A 47 18.71 -8.30 24.64
N PHE A 48 18.76 -7.76 23.40
CA PHE A 48 18.99 -8.56 22.20
C PHE A 48 20.49 -8.75 21.96
N PRO A 49 20.96 -9.98 21.65
CA PRO A 49 22.37 -10.22 21.31
C PRO A 49 22.84 -9.44 20.07
N ASP A 50 21.92 -9.24 19.12
CA ASP A 50 22.09 -8.39 17.95
C ASP A 50 20.83 -7.53 17.83
N PRO A 51 20.84 -6.30 18.41
CA PRO A 51 19.71 -5.39 18.36
C PRO A 51 19.32 -5.02 16.93
N TYR A 52 20.29 -4.80 16.04
CA TYR A 52 20.02 -4.44 14.64
C TYR A 52 19.22 -5.53 13.93
N THR A 53 19.69 -6.79 13.99
CA THR A 53 19.01 -7.90 13.32
C THR A 53 17.64 -8.17 13.94
N SER A 54 17.53 -8.03 15.26
CA SER A 54 16.29 -8.25 16.00
C SER A 54 15.22 -7.19 15.72
N VAL A 55 15.62 -5.93 15.57
CA VAL A 55 14.77 -4.81 15.14
C VAL A 55 14.29 -5.04 13.71
N LEU A 56 15.20 -5.31 12.75
CA LEU A 56 14.81 -5.55 11.36
C LEU A 56 13.84 -6.72 11.19
N ALA A 57 14.00 -7.80 11.96
CA ALA A 57 13.15 -8.98 11.86
C ALA A 57 11.81 -8.86 12.61
N THR A 58 11.52 -7.71 13.23
CA THR A 58 10.30 -7.46 14.00
C THR A 58 9.63 -6.17 13.52
N PRO A 59 8.65 -6.24 12.60
CA PRO A 59 8.04 -5.07 11.97
C PRO A 59 7.58 -3.96 12.93
N ASP A 60 6.86 -4.29 14.00
CA ASP A 60 6.39 -3.28 14.96
C ASP A 60 7.56 -2.54 15.64
N LEU A 61 8.62 -3.27 15.99
CA LEU A 61 9.82 -2.71 16.61
C LEU A 61 10.61 -1.84 15.62
N LEU A 62 10.72 -2.29 14.36
CA LEU A 62 11.32 -1.52 13.28
C LEU A 62 10.57 -0.21 13.06
N PHE A 63 9.24 -0.28 12.93
CA PHE A 63 8.39 0.90 12.73
C PHE A 63 8.53 1.88 13.90
N ALA A 64 8.49 1.40 15.14
CA ALA A 64 8.70 2.24 16.33
C ALA A 64 10.07 2.93 16.32
N CYS A 65 11.14 2.24 15.93
CA CYS A 65 12.48 2.85 15.80
C CYS A 65 12.51 3.92 14.69
N MET A 66 11.84 3.68 13.56
CA MET A 66 11.74 4.66 12.47
C MET A 66 10.95 5.90 12.90
N GLN A 67 9.82 5.72 13.61
CA GLN A 67 9.04 6.82 14.17
C GLN A 67 9.85 7.61 15.21
N LEU A 68 10.67 6.96 16.03
CA LEU A 68 11.56 7.66 16.96
C LEU A 68 12.57 8.55 16.23
N ILE A 69 13.19 8.05 15.15
CA ILE A 69 14.12 8.86 14.35
C ILE A 69 13.41 10.07 13.72
N LYS A 70 12.20 9.86 13.17
CA LYS A 70 11.40 10.94 12.58
C LYS A 70 10.99 12.00 13.61
N THR A 71 10.51 11.57 14.77
CA THR A 71 9.97 12.47 15.82
C THR A 71 11.05 13.12 16.68
N LYS A 72 12.25 12.54 16.76
CA LYS A 72 13.41 13.04 17.50
C LYS A 72 14.60 13.29 16.58
N ARG A 73 14.35 13.87 15.41
CA ARG A 73 15.34 14.08 14.34
C ARG A 73 16.59 14.82 14.81
N GLU A 74 16.42 15.77 15.72
CA GLU A 74 17.49 16.53 16.35
C GLU A 74 18.52 15.65 17.07
N LEU A 75 18.07 14.53 17.64
CA LEU A 75 18.96 13.56 18.27
C LEU A 75 19.77 12.79 17.21
N PHE A 76 19.38 12.76 15.95
CA PHE A 76 20.09 12.05 14.88
C PHE A 76 20.76 12.98 13.87
N ALA A 77 20.78 14.30 14.13
CA ALA A 77 21.27 15.33 13.20
C ALA A 77 22.71 15.09 12.70
N GLU A 78 23.57 14.46 13.51
CA GLU A 78 24.95 14.12 13.13
C GLU A 78 25.05 13.13 11.95
N PHE A 79 23.99 12.36 11.69
CA PHE A 79 23.90 11.43 10.56
C PHE A 79 23.18 12.06 9.34
N LEU A 80 22.57 13.23 9.53
CA LEU A 80 21.70 13.90 8.56
C LEU A 80 22.43 15.13 8.03
N VAL A 81 23.55 14.90 7.35
CA VAL A 81 24.38 15.96 6.77
C VAL A 81 24.57 15.76 5.28
N ASP A 82 24.66 16.87 4.53
CA ASP A 82 24.94 16.86 3.10
C ASP A 82 26.43 16.56 2.81
N ALA A 83 26.80 16.59 1.53
CA ALA A 83 28.18 16.38 1.09
C ALA A 83 29.16 17.46 1.60
N ALA A 84 28.68 18.67 1.88
CA ALA A 84 29.47 19.77 2.45
C ALA A 84 29.54 19.73 3.98
N GLY A 85 28.78 18.84 4.63
CA GLY A 85 28.71 18.70 6.08
C GLY A 85 27.66 19.59 6.75
N ASN A 86 26.78 20.24 6.00
CA ASN A 86 25.68 21.03 6.56
C ASN A 86 24.53 20.12 6.99
N PRO A 87 23.79 20.45 8.06
CA PRO A 87 22.59 19.72 8.48
C PRO A 87 21.49 19.73 7.42
N VAL A 88 20.83 18.59 7.22
CA VAL A 88 19.70 18.39 6.30
C VAL A 88 18.39 18.23 7.08
N ALA A 89 17.47 19.18 6.90
CA ALA A 89 16.23 19.26 7.67
C ALA A 89 15.06 18.46 7.04
N ASP A 90 15.05 18.27 5.73
CA ASP A 90 13.99 17.56 4.99
C ASP A 90 14.41 16.13 4.58
N ASP A 91 13.49 15.38 3.99
CA ASP A 91 13.70 13.96 3.64
C ASP A 91 14.09 13.72 2.16
N GLU A 92 14.10 14.77 1.34
CA GLU A 92 14.36 14.71 -0.11
C GLU A 92 15.79 15.12 -0.47
N THR A 93 16.38 16.03 0.29
CA THR A 93 17.74 16.51 0.08
C THR A 93 18.74 15.36 0.26
N PRO A 94 19.63 15.11 -0.72
CA PRO A 94 20.64 14.07 -0.61
C PRO A 94 21.61 14.31 0.56
N LEU A 95 21.88 13.26 1.33
CA LEU A 95 22.90 13.25 2.37
C LEU A 95 24.30 13.07 1.76
N ARG A 96 25.34 13.05 2.60
CA ARG A 96 26.74 12.80 2.22
C ARG A 96 26.93 11.53 1.36
N CYS A 97 26.08 10.52 1.55
CA CYS A 97 26.10 9.27 0.79
C CYS A 97 25.35 9.36 -0.56
N GLU A 98 25.01 10.56 -1.04
CA GLU A 98 24.26 10.83 -2.28
C GLU A 98 22.85 10.19 -2.31
N ARG A 99 22.31 9.83 -1.14
CA ARG A 99 20.95 9.29 -0.97
C ARG A 99 20.15 10.18 -0.03
N SER A 100 18.88 10.39 -0.35
CA SER A 100 17.96 11.10 0.54
C SER A 100 17.50 10.19 1.69
N VAL A 101 16.91 10.78 2.74
CA VAL A 101 16.35 10.00 3.86
C VAL A 101 15.23 9.08 3.36
N ASN A 102 14.38 9.53 2.44
CA ASN A 102 13.33 8.70 1.84
C ASN A 102 13.88 7.47 1.09
N GLN A 103 15.00 7.63 0.37
CA GLN A 103 15.65 6.50 -0.29
C GLN A 103 16.23 5.50 0.72
N ILE A 104 16.80 5.99 1.82
CA ILE A 104 17.32 5.16 2.91
C ILE A 104 16.17 4.43 3.63
N ILE A 105 15.05 5.09 3.86
CA ILE A 105 13.82 4.49 4.42
C ILE A 105 13.40 3.30 3.57
N GLY A 106 13.29 3.44 2.24
CA GLY A 106 12.96 2.32 1.36
C GLY A 106 13.97 1.17 1.46
N MET A 107 15.27 1.46 1.58
CA MET A 107 16.29 0.42 1.82
C MET A 107 16.09 -0.34 3.14
N VAL A 108 15.74 0.39 4.20
CA VAL A 108 15.47 -0.19 5.53
C VAL A 108 14.20 -1.02 5.52
N VAL A 109 13.12 -0.54 4.90
CA VAL A 109 11.84 -1.26 4.76
C VAL A 109 12.05 -2.58 4.02
N ARG A 110 12.74 -2.56 2.86
CA ARG A 110 13.11 -3.78 2.13
C ARG A 110 13.97 -4.73 2.97
N SER A 111 14.95 -4.20 3.70
CA SER A 111 15.80 -5.01 4.57
C SER A 111 15.01 -5.66 5.72
N GLY A 112 14.05 -4.92 6.29
CA GLY A 112 13.12 -5.41 7.31
C GLY A 112 12.20 -6.50 6.76
N ALA A 113 11.61 -6.30 5.58
CA ALA A 113 10.79 -7.31 4.91
C ALA A 113 11.58 -8.60 4.63
N LYS A 114 12.83 -8.48 4.18
CA LYS A 114 13.72 -9.63 3.98
C LYS A 114 14.03 -10.36 5.28
N ALA A 115 14.37 -9.63 6.34
CA ALA A 115 14.68 -10.19 7.65
C ALA A 115 13.46 -10.89 8.28
N TYR A 116 12.29 -10.25 8.19
CA TYR A 116 11.02 -10.82 8.63
C TYR A 116 10.70 -12.10 7.85
N ALA A 117 10.78 -12.09 6.52
CA ALA A 117 10.52 -13.26 5.68
C ALA A 117 11.46 -14.42 6.03
N ALA A 118 12.76 -14.15 6.19
CA ALA A 118 13.73 -15.16 6.58
C ALA A 118 13.41 -15.80 7.94
N LYS A 119 12.94 -15.00 8.91
CA LYS A 119 12.52 -15.48 10.23
C LYS A 119 11.18 -16.25 10.17
N ARG A 120 10.19 -15.73 9.44
CA ARG A 120 8.82 -16.26 9.34
C ARG A 120 8.74 -17.59 8.58
N PHE A 121 9.54 -17.74 7.53
CA PHE A 121 9.60 -18.93 6.68
C PHE A 121 10.82 -19.80 6.97
N ALA A 122 11.52 -19.56 8.09
CA ALA A 122 12.60 -20.44 8.52
C ALA A 122 12.05 -21.87 8.69
N PRO A 123 12.75 -22.89 8.15
CA PRO A 123 12.34 -24.26 8.39
C PRO A 123 12.36 -24.54 9.91
N PRO A 124 11.44 -25.38 10.42
CA PRO A 124 11.49 -25.82 11.80
C PRO A 124 12.89 -26.40 12.13
N PRO A 125 13.38 -26.25 13.37
CA PRO A 125 14.70 -26.73 13.77
C PRO A 125 14.94 -28.21 13.39
N GLU A 126 13.89 -29.03 13.48
CA GLU A 126 13.91 -30.45 13.12
C GLU A 126 14.14 -30.70 11.62
N ALA A 127 13.57 -29.86 10.75
CA ALA A 127 13.74 -29.95 9.30
C ALA A 127 15.08 -29.37 8.82
N ALA A 128 15.64 -28.39 9.54
CA ALA A 128 16.97 -27.84 9.28
C ALA A 128 18.08 -28.86 9.57
N ALA A 129 17.91 -29.69 10.62
CA ALA A 129 18.82 -30.78 10.94
C ALA A 129 18.77 -31.92 9.90
N ALA A 130 17.60 -32.20 9.31
CA ALA A 130 17.42 -33.25 8.32
C ALA A 130 17.96 -32.90 6.91
N LYS A 131 18.14 -31.62 6.60
CA LYS A 131 18.62 -31.14 5.29
C LYS A 131 20.08 -30.67 5.26
N ALA A 132 20.80 -30.74 6.39
CA ALA A 132 22.24 -30.55 6.35
C ALA A 132 22.83 -31.67 5.47
N PRO A 133 23.52 -31.36 4.35
CA PRO A 133 24.23 -32.39 3.62
C PRO A 133 25.20 -33.01 4.62
N ALA A 134 25.03 -34.30 4.90
CA ALA A 134 25.99 -35.07 5.68
C ALA A 134 27.35 -34.76 5.06
N LYS A 135 28.23 -34.10 5.81
CA LYS A 135 29.62 -33.90 5.38
C LYS A 135 30.15 -35.31 5.10
N ALA A 136 30.18 -35.70 3.83
CA ALA A 136 30.75 -36.95 3.41
C ALA A 136 32.23 -36.83 3.73
N GLU A 137 32.66 -37.44 4.83
CA GLU A 137 34.07 -37.59 5.13
C GLU A 137 34.70 -38.37 3.96
N PRO A 138 35.71 -37.82 3.26
CA PRO A 138 36.34 -38.50 2.15
C PRO A 138 37.06 -39.73 2.70
N ARG A 139 36.53 -40.91 2.39
CA ARG A 139 36.97 -42.17 3.01
C ARG A 139 38.26 -42.74 2.43
N ASN A 140 38.92 -42.12 1.45
CA ASN A 140 40.18 -42.65 0.92
C ASN A 140 41.22 -41.60 0.51
N LEU A 141 42.48 -41.88 0.86
CA LEU A 141 43.68 -41.10 0.50
C LEU A 141 43.87 -40.99 -1.03
N LEU A 142 43.39 -41.97 -1.79
CA LEU A 142 43.39 -41.92 -3.26
C LEU A 142 42.47 -40.82 -3.81
N GLU A 143 41.29 -40.61 -3.22
CA GLU A 143 40.36 -39.54 -3.66
C GLU A 143 40.90 -38.14 -3.40
N LYS A 144 41.72 -37.96 -2.35
CA LYS A 144 42.44 -36.70 -2.09
C LYS A 144 43.49 -36.39 -3.17
N ILE A 145 44.12 -37.42 -3.73
CA ILE A 145 45.11 -37.25 -4.81
C ILE A 145 44.40 -36.96 -6.13
N THR A 146 43.28 -37.62 -6.42
CA THR A 146 42.48 -37.32 -7.63
C THR A 146 41.90 -35.90 -7.59
N ALA A 147 41.46 -35.42 -6.43
CA ALA A 147 40.95 -34.05 -6.25
C ALA A 147 42.02 -32.96 -6.40
N LEU A 148 43.28 -33.27 -6.07
CA LEU A 148 44.41 -32.35 -6.28
C LEU A 148 44.86 -32.27 -7.74
N VAL A 149 44.62 -33.32 -8.53
CA VAL A 149 45.01 -33.38 -9.95
C VAL A 149 43.88 -32.90 -10.89
N SER A 150 42.61 -33.00 -10.47
CA SER A 150 41.45 -32.51 -11.25
C SER A 150 41.16 -31.01 -11.09
N GLY A 151 41.86 -30.30 -10.20
CA GLY A 151 41.62 -28.89 -9.85
C GLY A 151 41.93 -27.85 -10.93
N LYS A 152 41.88 -28.19 -12.23
CA LYS A 152 42.16 -27.23 -13.31
C LYS A 152 41.19 -27.21 -14.48
N TRP A 153 40.17 -28.07 -14.54
CA TRP A 153 39.17 -28.03 -15.61
C TRP A 153 37.80 -28.42 -15.08
N GLY A 154 37.00 -27.41 -14.77
CA GLY A 154 35.63 -27.57 -14.34
C GLY A 154 35.23 -26.43 -13.41
N ASP A 155 34.83 -25.30 -13.98
CA ASP A 155 33.74 -24.52 -13.42
C ASP A 155 32.53 -25.47 -13.29
N MET A 156 32.52 -26.32 -12.25
CA MET A 156 31.30 -26.90 -11.76
C MET A 156 30.56 -25.71 -11.17
N GLU A 157 29.70 -25.09 -11.99
CA GLU A 157 28.66 -24.21 -11.54
C GLU A 157 27.96 -24.91 -10.37
N VAL A 158 28.31 -24.50 -9.16
CA VAL A 158 27.60 -24.93 -7.96
C VAL A 158 26.15 -24.55 -8.21
N PRO A 159 25.22 -25.52 -8.30
CA PRO A 159 23.83 -25.21 -8.61
C PRO A 159 23.36 -24.16 -7.60
N LYS A 160 22.93 -22.99 -8.10
CA LYS A 160 22.40 -21.96 -7.23
C LYS A 160 21.28 -22.60 -6.40
N PRO A 161 21.32 -22.49 -5.06
CA PRO A 161 20.29 -23.09 -4.22
C PRO A 161 18.92 -22.60 -4.68
N SER A 162 17.97 -23.52 -4.80
CA SER A 162 16.59 -23.18 -5.17
C SER A 162 16.06 -22.08 -4.24
N PRO A 163 15.35 -21.07 -4.77
CA PRO A 163 14.83 -19.98 -3.95
C PRO A 163 14.00 -20.52 -2.79
N THR A 164 14.28 -20.04 -1.57
CA THR A 164 13.47 -20.38 -0.40
C THR A 164 12.10 -19.69 -0.46
N GLN A 165 11.14 -20.09 0.36
CA GLN A 165 9.85 -19.39 0.44
C GLN A 165 10.03 -17.91 0.85
N ALA A 166 11.01 -17.62 1.71
CA ALA A 166 11.38 -16.25 2.05
C ALA A 166 11.88 -15.47 0.82
N ASP A 167 12.73 -16.06 0.00
CA ASP A 167 13.22 -15.42 -1.24
C ASP A 167 12.08 -15.20 -2.24
N ILE A 168 11.18 -16.18 -2.37
CA ILE A 168 10.04 -16.10 -3.30
C ILE A 168 9.10 -14.96 -2.90
N PHE A 169 8.76 -14.84 -1.61
CA PHE A 169 7.95 -13.73 -1.10
C PHE A 169 8.67 -12.39 -1.26
N TYR A 170 9.91 -12.29 -0.78
CA TYR A 170 10.68 -11.05 -0.82
C TYR A 170 10.84 -10.52 -2.25
N ASN A 171 11.21 -11.38 -3.20
CA ASN A 171 11.36 -11.00 -4.60
C ASN A 171 10.03 -10.59 -5.25
N ALA A 172 8.89 -10.99 -4.70
CA ALA A 172 7.58 -10.60 -5.23
C ALA A 172 7.13 -9.21 -4.78
N ILE A 173 7.61 -8.73 -3.62
CA ILE A 173 7.14 -7.49 -3.01
C ILE A 173 8.20 -6.38 -2.95
N THR A 174 9.49 -6.73 -3.05
CA THR A 174 10.60 -5.79 -2.81
C THR A 174 10.53 -4.51 -3.63
N ASP A 175 10.04 -4.58 -4.87
CA ASP A 175 9.97 -3.42 -5.78
C ASP A 175 8.84 -2.44 -5.44
N TYR A 176 8.01 -2.77 -4.45
CA TYR A 176 6.88 -1.94 -4.00
C TYR A 176 7.10 -1.38 -2.58
N LEU A 177 8.16 -1.79 -1.89
CA LEU A 177 8.44 -1.39 -0.51
C LEU A 177 9.37 -0.17 -0.46
N ASP A 178 8.79 1.02 -0.39
CA ASP A 178 9.52 2.30 -0.42
C ASP A 178 9.24 3.21 0.80
N TYR A 179 8.17 2.96 1.55
CA TYR A 179 7.69 3.86 2.60
C TYR A 179 7.63 3.20 3.97
N ASP A 180 7.83 3.98 5.03
CA ASP A 180 7.86 3.49 6.40
C ASP A 180 6.49 3.00 6.90
N TRP A 181 5.39 3.61 6.45
CA TRP A 181 4.04 3.16 6.79
C TRP A 181 3.76 1.71 6.37
N GLN A 182 4.52 1.16 5.42
CA GLN A 182 4.39 -0.22 4.94
C GLN A 182 4.98 -1.23 5.93
N VAL A 183 5.89 -0.82 6.81
CA VAL A 183 6.55 -1.71 7.77
C VAL A 183 5.56 -2.51 8.61
N PRO A 184 4.61 -1.90 9.34
CA PRO A 184 3.63 -2.66 10.13
C PRO A 184 2.73 -3.58 9.28
N LEU A 185 2.68 -3.38 7.96
CA LEU A 185 1.86 -4.18 7.05
C LEU A 185 2.59 -5.41 6.48
N ILE A 186 3.92 -5.50 6.66
CA ILE A 186 4.75 -6.64 6.19
C ILE A 186 4.18 -8.01 6.62
N PRO A 187 3.75 -8.24 7.88
CA PRO A 187 3.15 -9.50 8.28
C PRO A 187 1.91 -9.86 7.44
N TYR A 188 1.05 -8.88 7.15
CA TYR A 188 -0.17 -9.09 6.39
C TYR A 188 0.13 -9.38 4.91
N PHE A 189 1.10 -8.68 4.32
CA PHE A 189 1.57 -9.00 2.97
C PHE A 189 2.14 -10.42 2.88
N ALA A 190 2.82 -10.90 3.93
CA ALA A 190 3.38 -12.25 3.96
C ALA A 190 2.34 -13.38 4.00
N GLU A 191 1.10 -13.06 4.38
CA GLU A 191 -0.03 -14.01 4.32
C GLU A 191 -0.67 -14.06 2.92
N LEU A 192 -0.37 -13.10 2.03
CA LEU A 192 -0.90 -13.10 0.67
C LEU A 192 -0.23 -14.17 -0.22
N PRO A 193 -0.97 -14.82 -1.13
CA PRO A 193 -0.37 -15.67 -2.15
C PRO A 193 0.58 -14.87 -3.05
N VAL A 194 1.80 -15.36 -3.25
CA VAL A 194 2.82 -14.68 -4.08
C VAL A 194 2.35 -14.37 -5.50
N LYS A 195 1.52 -15.25 -6.08
CA LYS A 195 0.91 -15.02 -7.39
C LYS A 195 0.02 -13.76 -7.38
N LEU A 196 -0.74 -13.54 -6.31
CA LEU A 196 -1.60 -12.38 -6.15
C LEU A 196 -0.77 -11.10 -6.03
N ILE A 197 0.29 -11.09 -5.21
CA ILE A 197 1.22 -9.94 -5.10
C ILE A 197 1.78 -9.54 -6.47
N ARG A 198 2.21 -10.53 -7.27
CA ARG A 198 2.74 -10.29 -8.62
C ARG A 198 1.70 -9.75 -9.59
N GLU A 199 0.47 -10.26 -9.51
CA GLU A 199 -0.63 -9.78 -10.36
C GLU A 199 -1.02 -8.33 -10.01
N MET A 200 -1.08 -8.00 -8.72
CA MET A 200 -1.36 -6.64 -8.27
C MET A 200 -0.26 -5.66 -8.64
N GLY A 201 1.00 -6.06 -8.55
CA GLY A 201 2.12 -5.15 -8.74
C GLY A 201 2.10 -4.01 -7.70
N ARG A 202 2.22 -2.75 -8.16
CA ARG A 202 2.17 -1.56 -7.29
C ARG A 202 0.85 -1.41 -6.53
N GLY A 203 -0.24 -1.95 -7.07
CA GLY A 203 -1.53 -2.02 -6.41
C GLY A 203 -1.54 -2.63 -5.00
N VAL A 204 -0.56 -3.49 -4.68
CA VAL A 204 -0.47 -4.07 -3.33
C VAL A 204 -0.25 -3.00 -2.26
N THR A 205 0.30 -1.85 -2.65
CA THR A 205 0.65 -0.76 -1.74
C THR A 205 -0.37 0.37 -1.74
N THR A 206 -1.52 0.23 -2.39
CA THR A 206 -2.65 1.15 -2.16
C THR A 206 -3.45 0.77 -0.91
N LEU A 207 -3.24 -0.44 -0.40
CA LEU A 207 -3.87 -0.94 0.81
C LEU A 207 -3.04 -0.54 2.04
N HIS A 208 -3.49 0.51 2.72
CA HIS A 208 -2.78 1.10 3.87
C HIS A 208 -3.22 0.52 5.22
N THR A 209 -4.14 -0.45 5.23
CA THR A 209 -4.68 -1.02 6.46
C THR A 209 -4.59 -2.55 6.46
N PRO A 210 -4.41 -3.17 7.64
CA PRO A 210 -4.51 -4.63 7.80
C PRO A 210 -5.81 -5.21 7.22
N GLU A 211 -6.93 -4.52 7.44
CA GLU A 211 -8.26 -4.95 7.01
C GLU A 211 -8.37 -4.94 5.49
N GLY A 212 -7.80 -3.93 4.82
CA GLY A 212 -7.77 -3.87 3.36
C GLY A 212 -6.96 -5.01 2.74
N ILE A 213 -5.80 -5.33 3.34
CA ILE A 213 -4.95 -6.45 2.90
C ILE A 213 -5.65 -7.80 3.13
N ALA A 214 -6.32 -7.96 4.28
CA ALA A 214 -7.09 -9.16 4.58
C ALA A 214 -8.27 -9.33 3.60
N ALA A 215 -9.02 -8.25 3.34
CA ALA A 215 -10.14 -8.25 2.39
C ALA A 215 -9.68 -8.68 0.99
N LEU A 216 -8.49 -8.25 0.56
CA LEU A 216 -7.91 -8.68 -0.72
C LEU A 216 -7.65 -10.19 -0.76
N ALA A 217 -7.19 -10.80 0.33
CA ALA A 217 -7.05 -12.25 0.40
C ALA A 217 -8.42 -12.96 0.25
N ASP A 218 -9.48 -12.37 0.79
CA ASP A 218 -10.85 -12.88 0.77
C ASP A 218 -11.56 -12.75 -0.58
N ILE A 219 -11.26 -11.70 -1.36
CA ILE A 219 -11.79 -11.55 -2.74
C ILE A 219 -11.56 -12.82 -3.56
N GLY A 220 -10.45 -13.50 -3.28
CA GLY A 220 -10.11 -14.79 -3.86
C GLY A 220 -9.75 -14.71 -5.33
N ARG A 221 -9.21 -15.80 -5.87
CA ARG A 221 -8.84 -15.88 -7.29
C ARG A 221 -10.05 -15.79 -8.21
N GLN A 222 -11.22 -16.26 -7.76
CA GLN A 222 -12.42 -16.33 -8.58
C GLN A 222 -12.89 -14.94 -9.01
N SER A 223 -13.00 -13.99 -8.09
CA SER A 223 -13.43 -12.62 -8.41
C SER A 223 -12.41 -11.91 -9.30
N MET A 224 -11.11 -12.09 -9.05
CA MET A 224 -10.05 -11.56 -9.91
C MET A 224 -10.11 -12.14 -11.33
N ASP A 225 -10.31 -13.44 -11.47
CA ASP A 225 -10.42 -14.10 -12.78
C ASP A 225 -11.72 -13.70 -13.50
N GLN A 226 -12.80 -13.43 -12.77
CA GLN A 226 -14.04 -12.90 -13.35
C GLN A 226 -13.88 -11.45 -13.81
N ALA A 227 -13.27 -10.59 -12.99
CA ALA A 227 -12.96 -9.20 -13.36
C ALA A 227 -12.11 -9.15 -14.64
N LYS A 228 -11.08 -10.00 -14.76
CA LYS A 228 -10.27 -10.13 -15.99
C LYS A 228 -11.05 -10.53 -17.25
N ARG A 229 -12.20 -11.19 -17.11
CA ARG A 229 -13.08 -11.54 -18.25
C ARG A 229 -14.02 -10.41 -18.65
N ILE A 230 -14.24 -9.46 -17.74
CA ILE A 230 -15.14 -8.33 -17.92
C ILE A 230 -14.36 -7.12 -18.43
N LEU A 231 -13.22 -6.82 -17.80
CA LEU A 231 -12.38 -5.66 -18.06
C LEU A 231 -11.44 -5.88 -19.25
N SER A 232 -11.08 -4.78 -19.94
CA SER A 232 -9.89 -4.76 -20.79
C SER A 232 -8.62 -4.82 -19.94
N ASP A 233 -7.48 -5.18 -20.56
CA ASP A 233 -6.19 -5.23 -19.86
C ASP A 233 -5.81 -3.89 -19.22
N ASP A 234 -6.08 -2.77 -19.91
CA ASP A 234 -5.80 -1.42 -19.41
C ASP A 234 -6.68 -1.08 -18.20
N MET A 235 -7.99 -1.37 -18.26
CA MET A 235 -8.91 -1.14 -17.14
C MET A 235 -8.61 -2.04 -15.95
N MET A 236 -8.22 -3.29 -16.20
CA MET A 236 -7.77 -4.19 -15.14
C MET A 236 -6.53 -3.64 -14.45
N ARG A 237 -5.57 -3.09 -15.21
CA ARG A 237 -4.36 -2.49 -14.65
C ARG A 237 -4.68 -1.27 -13.81
N GLU A 238 -5.49 -0.35 -14.32
CA GLU A 238 -5.93 0.84 -13.61
C GLU A 238 -6.65 0.48 -12.30
N MET A 239 -7.62 -0.44 -12.35
CA MET A 239 -8.31 -0.93 -11.16
C MET A 239 -7.33 -1.48 -10.11
N LEU A 240 -6.36 -2.30 -10.53
CA LEU A 240 -5.38 -2.85 -9.61
C LEU A 240 -4.47 -1.79 -9.02
N ASP A 241 -4.08 -0.78 -9.80
CA ASP A 241 -3.21 0.31 -9.36
C ASP A 241 -3.90 1.33 -8.47
N THR A 242 -5.21 1.50 -8.58
CA THR A 242 -5.98 2.47 -7.78
C THR A 242 -6.66 1.78 -6.59
N GLN A 243 -7.51 0.79 -6.85
CA GLN A 243 -8.36 0.16 -5.84
C GLN A 243 -8.60 -1.32 -6.17
N PRO A 244 -7.67 -2.22 -5.80
CA PRO A 244 -7.75 -3.63 -6.17
C PRO A 244 -8.94 -4.36 -5.55
N LEU A 245 -9.55 -3.80 -4.50
CA LEU A 245 -10.75 -4.37 -3.89
C LEU A 245 -11.99 -4.29 -4.80
N ALA A 246 -11.97 -3.39 -5.79
CA ALA A 246 -13.03 -3.23 -6.78
C ALA A 246 -13.25 -4.49 -7.63
N ALA A 247 -12.27 -5.40 -7.71
CA ALA A 247 -12.39 -6.65 -8.44
C ALA A 247 -13.61 -7.47 -8.01
N LYS A 248 -13.96 -7.42 -6.72
CA LYS A 248 -15.16 -8.06 -6.18
C LYS A 248 -16.44 -7.42 -6.72
N GLY A 249 -16.53 -6.10 -6.75
CA GLY A 249 -17.68 -5.40 -7.30
C GLY A 249 -17.82 -5.57 -8.80
N VAL A 250 -16.72 -5.54 -9.55
CA VAL A 250 -16.74 -5.82 -11.00
C VAL A 250 -17.25 -7.24 -11.27
N ALA A 251 -16.75 -8.22 -10.52
CA ALA A 251 -17.22 -9.59 -10.61
C ALA A 251 -18.71 -9.73 -10.25
N PHE A 252 -19.18 -9.01 -9.22
CA PHE A 252 -20.58 -8.95 -8.81
C PHE A 252 -21.49 -8.34 -9.90
N LEU A 253 -21.06 -7.24 -10.54
CA LEU A 253 -21.83 -6.57 -11.59
C LEU A 253 -22.00 -7.45 -12.83
N GLY A 254 -20.96 -8.21 -13.20
CA GLY A 254 -20.91 -8.87 -14.50
C GLY A 254 -20.70 -7.86 -15.64
N LYS A 255 -20.62 -8.37 -16.87
CA LYS A 255 -20.21 -7.58 -18.03
C LYS A 255 -21.20 -6.47 -18.40
N ASP A 256 -22.44 -6.84 -18.65
CA ASP A 256 -23.44 -5.89 -19.17
C ASP A 256 -23.69 -4.72 -18.20
N ARG A 257 -23.72 -5.02 -16.90
CA ARG A 257 -23.91 -3.99 -15.87
C ARG A 257 -22.66 -3.15 -15.65
N TYR A 258 -21.47 -3.74 -15.70
CA TYR A 258 -20.22 -2.97 -15.70
C TYR A 258 -20.18 -1.99 -16.88
N ASP A 259 -20.45 -2.46 -18.11
CA ASP A 259 -20.43 -1.61 -19.31
C ASP A 259 -21.43 -0.46 -19.19
N TYR A 260 -22.63 -0.74 -18.66
CA TYR A 260 -23.64 0.28 -18.37
C TYR A 260 -23.16 1.32 -17.35
N LEU A 261 -22.67 0.89 -16.18
CA LEU A 261 -22.21 1.81 -15.14
C LEU A 261 -20.99 2.61 -15.58
N HIS A 262 -20.01 1.95 -16.18
CA HIS A 262 -18.82 2.58 -16.72
C HIS A 262 -19.20 3.64 -17.75
N GLY A 263 -20.04 3.32 -18.74
CA GLY A 263 -20.50 4.28 -19.75
C GLY A 263 -21.34 5.44 -19.18
N THR A 264 -21.96 5.27 -18.01
CA THR A 264 -22.83 6.28 -17.40
C THR A 264 -22.05 7.26 -16.51
N VAL A 265 -21.12 6.77 -15.67
CA VAL A 265 -20.52 7.60 -14.61
C VAL A 265 -19.00 7.72 -14.70
N TYR A 266 -18.30 6.87 -15.43
CA TYR A 266 -16.83 6.84 -15.41
C TYR A 266 -16.20 8.16 -15.87
N GLU A 267 -16.70 8.78 -16.94
CA GLU A 267 -16.16 10.06 -17.44
C GLU A 267 -16.16 11.17 -16.36
N LYS A 268 -17.16 11.18 -15.48
CA LYS A 268 -17.27 12.17 -14.39
C LYS A 268 -16.48 11.76 -13.14
N MET A 269 -16.24 10.47 -12.94
CA MET A 269 -15.62 9.94 -11.72
C MET A 269 -14.11 9.73 -11.85
N GLY A 270 -13.64 9.38 -13.06
CA GLY A 270 -12.28 8.88 -13.27
C GLY A 270 -11.98 7.71 -12.32
N GLU A 271 -10.79 7.75 -11.72
CA GLU A 271 -10.29 6.70 -10.81
C GLU A 271 -11.19 6.44 -9.59
N LYS A 272 -12.00 7.42 -9.16
CA LYS A 272 -12.99 7.24 -8.06
C LYS A 272 -14.08 6.23 -8.40
N PHE A 273 -14.23 5.88 -9.68
CA PHE A 273 -15.09 4.77 -10.10
C PHE A 273 -14.69 3.46 -9.40
N TRP A 274 -13.40 3.21 -9.20
CA TRP A 274 -12.96 1.98 -8.56
C TRP A 274 -13.28 1.95 -7.06
N GLU A 275 -13.20 3.09 -6.38
CA GLU A 275 -13.67 3.23 -4.99
C GLU A 275 -15.18 2.98 -4.87
N MET A 276 -15.96 3.41 -5.87
CA MET A 276 -17.39 3.12 -5.94
C MET A 276 -17.64 1.60 -6.01
N CYS A 277 -16.86 0.89 -6.83
CA CYS A 277 -17.00 -0.55 -7.05
C CYS A 277 -16.57 -1.43 -5.88
N VAL A 278 -16.11 -0.89 -4.74
CA VAL A 278 -15.74 -1.72 -3.58
C VAL A 278 -16.97 -2.26 -2.84
N ASP A 279 -18.05 -1.49 -2.79
CA ASP A 279 -19.22 -1.80 -1.96
C ASP A 279 -20.36 -2.44 -2.77
N CYS A 280 -20.63 -3.73 -2.55
CA CYS A 280 -21.66 -4.46 -3.29
C CYS A 280 -23.09 -3.97 -2.97
N GLU A 281 -23.36 -3.51 -1.74
CA GLU A 281 -24.69 -3.00 -1.36
C GLU A 281 -25.03 -1.70 -2.12
N ARG A 282 -24.04 -0.81 -2.27
CA ARG A 282 -24.12 0.37 -3.15
C ARG A 282 -24.38 -0.05 -4.60
N LEU A 283 -23.65 -1.02 -5.13
CA LEU A 283 -23.82 -1.48 -6.50
C LEU A 283 -25.22 -2.08 -6.76
N GLU A 284 -25.76 -2.82 -5.80
CA GLU A 284 -27.14 -3.33 -5.83
C GLU A 284 -28.17 -2.19 -5.81
N ALA A 285 -27.98 -1.20 -4.93
CA ALA A 285 -28.87 -0.03 -4.88
C ALA A 285 -28.87 0.77 -6.19
N MET A 286 -27.74 0.81 -6.89
CA MET A 286 -27.62 1.45 -8.20
C MET A 286 -28.33 0.66 -9.30
N GLU A 287 -28.49 -0.67 -9.16
CA GLU A 287 -29.04 -1.55 -10.19
C GLU A 287 -30.42 -1.09 -10.68
N VAL A 288 -31.26 -0.66 -9.74
CA VAL A 288 -32.64 -0.24 -9.99
C VAL A 288 -32.77 1.23 -10.40
N GLN A 289 -31.67 2.00 -10.44
CA GLN A 289 -31.69 3.42 -10.79
C GLN A 289 -31.47 3.62 -12.29
N ASN A 290 -32.03 4.71 -12.83
CA ASN A 290 -31.81 5.10 -14.22
C ASN A 290 -30.49 5.89 -14.38
N ALA A 291 -30.03 6.01 -15.63
CA ALA A 291 -28.73 6.62 -15.95
C ALA A 291 -28.66 8.09 -15.50
N LYS A 292 -29.76 8.83 -15.65
CA LYS A 292 -29.81 10.25 -15.32
C LYS A 292 -29.58 10.45 -13.83
N ASP A 293 -30.23 9.69 -12.96
CA ASP A 293 -30.05 9.81 -11.51
C ASP A 293 -28.61 9.45 -11.09
N LEU A 294 -28.04 8.39 -11.67
CA LEU A 294 -26.65 8.00 -11.42
C LEU A 294 -25.65 9.08 -11.87
N GLU A 295 -25.88 9.68 -13.04
CA GLU A 295 -25.08 10.79 -13.55
C GLU A 295 -25.13 12.05 -12.66
N GLN A 296 -26.26 12.29 -11.99
CA GLN A 296 -26.42 13.40 -11.05
C GLN A 296 -25.70 13.14 -9.71
N MET A 297 -25.52 11.87 -9.34
CA MET A 297 -24.77 11.45 -8.14
C MET A 297 -23.29 11.20 -8.39
N ALA A 298 -22.84 11.16 -9.65
CA ALA A 298 -21.52 10.64 -10.04
C ALA A 298 -20.36 11.18 -9.20
N SER A 299 -20.35 12.50 -8.91
CA SER A 299 -19.30 13.14 -8.12
C SER A 299 -19.16 12.60 -6.68
N HIS A 300 -20.18 11.92 -6.14
CA HIS A 300 -20.21 11.43 -4.75
C HIS A 300 -20.49 9.92 -4.63
N LEU A 301 -20.76 9.20 -5.73
CA LEU A 301 -21.10 7.76 -5.67
C LEU A 301 -20.04 6.91 -4.95
N HIS A 302 -18.76 7.26 -5.03
CA HIS A 302 -17.67 6.61 -4.29
C HIS A 302 -17.80 6.70 -2.76
N ILE A 303 -18.52 7.71 -2.26
CA ILE A 303 -18.74 7.93 -0.83
C ILE A 303 -20.08 7.34 -0.40
N LEU A 304 -21.17 7.62 -1.13
CA LEU A 304 -22.55 7.30 -0.72
C LEU A 304 -22.77 5.81 -0.40
N SER A 305 -23.58 5.49 0.61
CA SER A 305 -24.12 4.13 0.78
C SER A 305 -25.29 3.85 -0.17
N GLY A 306 -25.61 2.56 -0.35
CA GLY A 306 -26.83 2.17 -1.06
C GLY A 306 -28.11 2.75 -0.47
N GLU A 307 -28.18 2.93 0.86
CA GLU A 307 -29.31 3.61 1.50
C GLU A 307 -29.40 5.09 1.08
N SER A 308 -28.28 5.82 1.06
CA SER A 308 -28.25 7.20 0.60
C SER A 308 -28.75 7.35 -0.83
N ILE A 309 -28.29 6.47 -1.73
CA ILE A 309 -28.75 6.44 -3.14
C ILE A 309 -30.26 6.28 -3.21
N ASN A 310 -30.81 5.27 -2.51
CA ASN A 310 -32.24 4.99 -2.50
C ASN A 310 -33.07 6.15 -1.93
N GLN A 311 -32.62 6.77 -0.85
CA GLN A 311 -33.33 7.89 -0.22
C GLN A 311 -33.29 9.14 -1.09
N MET A 312 -32.13 9.46 -1.70
CA MET A 312 -32.01 10.61 -2.59
C MET A 312 -32.94 10.50 -3.79
N VAL A 313 -32.92 9.36 -4.50
CA VAL A 313 -33.81 9.16 -5.66
C VAL A 313 -35.29 9.15 -5.26
N ARG A 314 -35.63 8.64 -4.06
CA ARG A 314 -37.02 8.59 -3.59
C ARG A 314 -37.60 9.96 -3.22
N PHE A 315 -36.78 10.85 -2.67
CA PHE A 315 -37.25 12.09 -2.03
C PHE A 315 -36.90 13.36 -2.81
N LEU A 316 -35.86 13.32 -3.63
CA LEU A 316 -35.37 14.49 -4.37
C LEU A 316 -35.69 14.37 -5.86
N GLN A 317 -35.80 15.51 -6.53
CA GLN A 317 -35.80 15.55 -7.99
C GLN A 317 -34.38 15.41 -8.52
N PHE A 318 -34.23 14.94 -9.77
CA PHE A 318 -32.91 14.73 -10.37
C PHE A 318 -32.01 15.98 -10.32
N SER A 319 -32.57 17.19 -10.51
CA SER A 319 -31.81 18.46 -10.47
C SER A 319 -31.36 18.85 -9.06
N GLN A 320 -32.07 18.37 -8.03
CA GLN A 320 -31.82 18.70 -6.63
C GLN A 320 -30.72 17.83 -6.01
N ILE A 321 -30.51 16.63 -6.54
CA ILE A 321 -29.47 15.69 -6.10
C ILE A 321 -28.08 16.33 -6.07
N PRO A 322 -27.54 16.89 -7.19
CA PRO A 322 -26.20 17.46 -7.16
C PRO A 322 -26.09 18.65 -6.20
N ILE A 323 -27.15 19.45 -6.05
CA ILE A 323 -27.19 20.60 -5.14
C ILE A 323 -27.11 20.13 -3.69
N MET A 324 -27.89 19.11 -3.33
CA MET A 324 -27.88 18.51 -2.00
C MET A 324 -26.50 17.95 -1.66
N LEU A 325 -25.87 17.24 -2.59
CA LEU A 325 -24.54 16.65 -2.41
C LEU A 325 -23.47 17.74 -2.25
N GLU A 326 -23.46 18.74 -3.13
CA GLU A 326 -22.48 19.84 -3.10
C GLU A 326 -22.58 20.65 -1.81
N VAL A 327 -23.79 21.13 -1.48
CA VAL A 327 -24.00 21.94 -0.27
C VAL A 327 -23.81 21.10 0.99
N GLY A 328 -24.22 19.83 0.97
CA GLY A 328 -24.03 18.91 2.08
C GLY A 328 -22.56 18.72 2.41
N THR A 329 -21.74 18.42 1.41
CA THR A 329 -20.28 18.28 1.57
C THR A 329 -19.64 19.59 2.01
N GLU A 330 -20.05 20.74 1.45
CA GLU A 330 -19.52 22.06 1.83
C GLU A 330 -19.82 22.40 3.30
N LYS A 331 -21.05 22.15 3.77
CA LYS A 331 -21.48 22.56 5.12
C LYS A 331 -21.09 21.58 6.21
N LEU A 332 -21.15 20.27 5.94
CA LEU A 332 -20.79 19.25 6.92
C LEU A 332 -19.28 18.98 6.97
N GLY A 333 -18.57 19.21 5.86
CA GLY A 333 -17.22 18.70 5.64
C GLY A 333 -17.25 17.22 5.25
N GLU A 334 -16.20 16.76 4.55
CA GLU A 334 -16.14 15.41 3.98
C GLU A 334 -16.31 14.30 5.03
N GLU A 335 -15.66 14.42 6.19
CA GLU A 335 -15.72 13.41 7.25
C GLU A 335 -17.15 13.22 7.79
N LYS A 336 -17.81 14.32 8.18
CA LYS A 336 -19.18 14.26 8.70
C LYS A 336 -20.18 13.88 7.63
N PHE A 337 -19.97 14.32 6.38
CA PHE A 337 -20.78 13.90 5.26
C PHE A 337 -20.68 12.38 5.05
N ALA A 338 -19.47 11.81 5.06
CA ALA A 338 -19.25 10.37 4.92
C ALA A 338 -19.81 9.58 6.11
N GLU A 339 -19.74 10.10 7.34
CA GLU A 339 -20.37 9.48 8.52
C GLU A 339 -21.89 9.35 8.36
N ILE A 340 -22.53 10.37 7.78
CA ILE A 340 -23.99 10.40 7.63
C ILE A 340 -24.44 9.65 6.37
N PHE A 341 -23.87 9.97 5.23
CA PHE A 341 -24.33 9.49 3.92
C PHE A 341 -23.47 8.37 3.33
N GLY A 342 -22.27 8.13 3.88
CA GLY A 342 -21.33 7.14 3.35
C GLY A 342 -21.66 5.71 3.75
N VAL A 343 -20.68 4.80 3.68
CA VAL A 343 -20.83 3.38 4.04
C VAL A 343 -20.34 3.15 5.48
N PRO A 344 -21.16 2.61 6.41
CA PRO A 344 -22.56 2.20 6.22
C PRO A 344 -23.57 3.36 6.27
N GLY A 345 -23.16 4.53 6.78
CA GLY A 345 -24.01 5.72 6.90
C GLY A 345 -25.05 5.61 8.03
N ASN A 346 -25.72 6.72 8.31
CA ASN A 346 -26.77 6.79 9.33
C ASN A 346 -28.15 6.85 8.65
N LYS A 347 -28.79 5.68 8.51
CA LYS A 347 -30.09 5.51 7.83
C LYS A 347 -31.16 6.50 8.29
N LYS A 348 -31.21 6.78 9.60
CA LYS A 348 -32.17 7.71 10.20
C LYS A 348 -31.89 9.14 9.73
N LEU A 349 -30.64 9.60 9.86
CA LEU A 349 -30.23 10.94 9.42
C LEU A 349 -30.41 11.13 7.91
N ILE A 350 -29.98 10.17 7.09
CA ILE A 350 -30.14 10.20 5.63
C ILE A 350 -31.60 10.49 5.26
N LYS A 351 -32.51 9.69 5.80
CA LYS A 351 -33.95 9.84 5.55
C LYS A 351 -34.47 11.19 6.03
N MET A 352 -34.07 11.65 7.22
CA MET A 352 -34.52 12.95 7.75
C MET A 352 -34.05 14.13 6.92
N PHE A 353 -32.79 14.13 6.44
CA PHE A 353 -32.31 15.16 5.52
C PHE A 353 -33.14 15.17 4.23
N CYS A 354 -33.32 14.01 3.61
CA CYS A 354 -34.09 13.87 2.37
C CYS A 354 -35.56 14.29 2.54
N GLU A 355 -36.21 13.91 3.66
CA GLU A 355 -37.57 14.31 3.98
C GLU A 355 -37.69 15.81 4.24
N LYS A 356 -36.78 16.40 5.03
CA LYS A 356 -36.78 17.85 5.30
C LYS A 356 -36.60 18.66 4.02
N ILE A 357 -35.78 18.19 3.07
CA ILE A 357 -35.62 18.82 1.76
C ILE A 357 -36.91 18.69 0.93
N LYS A 358 -37.51 17.50 0.87
CA LYS A 358 -38.75 17.28 0.12
C LYS A 358 -39.91 18.16 0.58
N VAL A 359 -40.02 18.43 1.87
CA VAL A 359 -41.09 19.28 2.44
C VAL A 359 -40.75 20.77 2.43
N ALA A 360 -39.52 21.15 2.09
CA ALA A 360 -39.16 22.54 1.93
C ALA A 360 -40.00 23.13 0.80
N LYS A 361 -40.81 24.15 1.09
CA LYS A 361 -41.54 24.88 0.06
C LYS A 361 -40.52 25.65 -0.77
N LEU A 362 -40.28 25.18 -1.99
CA LEU A 362 -39.39 25.83 -2.94
C LEU A 362 -40.18 26.84 -3.78
N ASP A 363 -39.49 27.89 -4.22
CA ASP A 363 -40.00 28.79 -5.24
C ASP A 363 -40.39 28.00 -6.50
N SER A 364 -41.56 28.29 -7.06
CA SER A 364 -42.02 27.63 -8.28
C SER A 364 -41.26 28.09 -9.52
N ASP A 365 -40.73 29.32 -9.49
CA ASP A 365 -40.10 29.94 -10.65
C ASP A 365 -38.62 29.54 -10.77
N ASP A 366 -37.94 29.32 -9.63
CA ASP A 366 -36.55 28.86 -9.57
C ASP A 366 -36.30 27.93 -8.35
N PRO A 367 -36.79 26.69 -8.41
CA PRO A 367 -36.72 25.76 -7.28
C PRO A 367 -35.29 25.35 -6.91
N ASP A 368 -34.37 25.32 -7.88
CA ASP A 368 -32.99 24.85 -7.68
C ASP A 368 -32.15 25.92 -6.94
N GLU A 369 -32.26 27.18 -7.33
CA GLU A 369 -31.56 28.28 -6.66
C GLU A 369 -32.14 28.55 -5.26
N ASP A 370 -33.45 28.45 -5.09
CA ASP A 370 -34.09 28.56 -3.77
C ASP A 370 -33.69 27.39 -2.85
N LEU A 371 -33.57 26.17 -3.40
CA LEU A 371 -33.05 25.02 -2.66
C LEU A 371 -31.60 25.28 -2.21
N ARG A 372 -30.73 25.78 -3.09
CA ARG A 372 -29.33 26.11 -2.75
C ARG A 372 -29.23 27.12 -1.61
N LYS A 373 -30.16 28.09 -1.54
CA LYS A 373 -30.23 29.07 -0.45
C LYS A 373 -30.72 28.48 0.88
N LYS A 374 -31.63 27.51 0.82
CA LYS A 374 -32.25 26.90 2.02
C LYS A 374 -31.47 25.74 2.61
N LEU A 375 -30.75 24.96 1.81
CA LEU A 375 -29.98 23.81 2.27
C LEU A 375 -28.96 24.15 3.39
N PRO A 376 -28.21 25.26 3.33
CA PRO A 376 -27.31 25.65 4.41
C PRO A 376 -27.98 25.69 5.78
N ASP A 377 -29.22 26.20 5.87
CA ASP A 377 -29.96 26.28 7.13
C ASP A 377 -30.32 24.90 7.67
N ILE A 378 -30.66 23.94 6.78
CA ILE A 378 -30.97 22.55 7.15
C ILE A 378 -29.72 21.88 7.73
N PHE A 379 -28.57 21.98 7.06
CA PHE A 379 -27.31 21.40 7.55
C PHE A 379 -26.82 22.09 8.82
N ASN A 380 -26.92 23.43 8.90
CA ASN A 380 -26.56 24.19 10.10
C ASN A 380 -27.49 23.92 11.28
N ALA A 381 -28.76 23.54 11.05
CA ALA A 381 -29.65 23.11 12.12
C ALA A 381 -29.15 21.80 12.74
N TYR A 382 -28.73 20.83 11.92
CA TYR A 382 -28.11 19.60 12.41
C TYR A 382 -26.81 19.89 13.19
N LEU A 383 -25.90 20.71 12.65
CA LEU A 383 -24.63 21.02 13.32
C LEU A 383 -24.81 21.74 14.66
N ARG A 384 -25.84 22.60 14.79
CA ARG A 384 -26.14 23.30 16.05
C ARG A 384 -26.76 22.39 17.10
N ALA A 385 -27.65 21.50 16.70
CA ALA A 385 -28.39 20.64 17.63
C ALA A 385 -28.70 19.26 17.03
N PRO A 386 -27.71 18.34 16.96
CA PRO A 386 -27.89 17.02 16.33
C PRO A 386 -29.04 16.22 16.96
N ALA A 387 -29.15 16.23 18.29
CA ALA A 387 -30.18 15.49 19.02
C ALA A 387 -31.60 16.05 18.80
N ASP A 388 -31.74 17.34 18.48
CA ASP A 388 -33.04 17.95 18.18
C ASP A 388 -33.44 17.67 16.73
N PHE A 389 -32.48 17.83 15.82
CA PHE A 389 -32.65 17.49 14.41
C PHE A 389 -33.10 16.03 14.26
N GLU A 390 -32.50 15.13 15.05
CA GLU A 390 -32.83 13.72 15.10
C GLU A 390 -34.22 13.38 15.65
N ARG A 391 -34.82 14.28 16.42
CA ARG A 391 -36.18 14.14 16.94
C ARG A 391 -37.22 14.71 15.98
N GLY A 392 -36.78 15.27 14.85
CA GLY A 392 -37.63 15.92 13.87
C GLY A 392 -38.13 17.30 14.30
N MET A 393 -37.54 17.89 15.34
CA MET A 393 -37.87 19.24 15.82
C MET A 393 -37.25 20.33 14.94
#